data_AF-F6HD38-F1
#
_entry.id   AF-F6HD38-F1
#
_cell.length_a   1.000
_cell.length_b   1.000
_cell.length_c   1.000
_cell.angle_alpha   90.00
_cell.angle_beta   90.00
_cell.angle_gamma   90.00
#
_symmetry.space_group_name_H-M   'P 1'
#
loop_
_entity.id
_entity.type
_entity.pdbx_description
1 polymer ?
#
loop_
_entity_poly.entity_id
_entity_poly.type
_entity_poly.pdbx_seq_one_letter_code
_entity_poly.pdbx_strand_id
1 'polypeptide(L)'
;MKTCHNGANSSRAKVCGNGEGFVKVGRAKPPDTSVARVNMNISVEACREECLKECSCSGYAAANVSGSGSGCLSWHGDLVDTRVFPEGGQDLYVRVDAITLAENQKQSKGFLAKKGMMAVLVVGATVIMVLLVSTFWFLRKKMKGRGRQNKMLYNSRPGATWWQDSPGAKERDESTTNSELQFFDLNTIVAATNNFSSENELGRGGFGSVYKGQLYNGQEIAVKKLSKDSGQGKEEFKNEATLIAKLQHVNLVRLLGCCITEEEKIIFRGNQMEENTNRVVGTYGYMSPEYAMEGLFSTKSNVYSFGVLLLEIITGRKNSTHYRDNPSMNLVGNVWNLWEEDKALDIIDSSLEKSYPIDEVLRCIQIGLLCVQEFAIDRPTMLTIIFMLGNNSALPFPKRPTFISKTTHKGEDLSSSGERLLSVNNVTLTLLQPR
;
A
#
# COMPACT_ATOMS: atom_id res chain seq x y z
N MET A 1 4.75 -1.48 16.41
CA MET A 1 4.59 -0.44 17.47
C MET A 1 4.30 -1.15 18.78
N LYS A 2 5.23 -1.11 19.74
CA LYS A 2 4.92 -1.32 21.16
C LYS A 2 5.31 -0.04 21.86
N THR A 3 4.34 0.81 22.11
CA THR A 3 4.46 1.97 22.99
C THR A 3 4.54 1.45 24.42
N CYS A 4 5.66 1.66 25.11
CA CYS A 4 5.70 1.47 26.55
C CYS A 4 4.92 2.64 27.19
N HIS A 5 3.71 2.36 27.64
CA HIS A 5 2.91 3.28 28.43
C HIS A 5 3.55 3.50 29.80
N ASN A 6 3.56 4.77 30.23
CA ASN A 6 3.85 5.20 31.58
C ASN A 6 3.00 4.44 32.60
N GLY A 7 3.66 3.82 33.58
CA GLY A 7 3.02 3.13 34.69
C GLY A 7 3.89 3.14 35.95
N ALA A 8 3.31 3.73 37.00
CA ALA A 8 3.61 3.55 38.42
C ALA A 8 4.89 4.19 38.99
N ASN A 9 4.66 5.31 39.68
CA ASN A 9 5.52 6.01 40.63
C ASN A 9 5.83 5.20 41.93
N SER A 10 5.88 3.86 41.85
CA SER A 10 6.04 2.93 43.00
C SER A 10 7.02 1.77 42.74
N SER A 11 7.48 1.56 41.51
CA SER A 11 8.38 0.45 41.15
C SER A 11 9.88 0.74 41.39
N ARG A 12 10.26 2.02 41.49
CA ARG A 12 11.68 2.45 41.55
C ARG A 12 12.42 1.96 42.80
N ALA A 13 11.73 1.86 43.94
CA ALA A 13 12.33 1.40 45.21
C ALA A 13 12.63 -0.11 45.25
N LYS A 14 12.08 -0.91 44.32
CA LYS A 14 12.30 -2.38 44.30
C LYS A 14 13.54 -2.82 43.51
N VAL A 15 14.09 -1.94 42.67
CA VAL A 15 15.11 -2.30 41.67
C VAL A 15 16.55 -2.15 42.20
N CYS A 16 16.81 -1.40 43.27
CA CYS A 16 18.17 -1.17 43.74
C CYS A 16 18.53 -2.07 44.95
N GLY A 17 19.72 -2.68 44.93
CA GLY A 17 20.25 -3.51 46.02
C GLY A 17 19.76 -4.97 46.06
N ASN A 18 19.11 -5.46 44.99
CA ASN A 18 18.42 -6.76 44.94
C ASN A 18 18.87 -7.63 43.75
N GLY A 19 20.14 -7.56 43.34
CA GLY A 19 20.69 -8.37 42.24
C GLY A 19 20.37 -7.84 40.84
N GLU A 20 20.11 -6.54 40.75
CA GLU A 20 19.84 -5.82 39.51
C GLU A 20 21.04 -5.78 38.57
N GLY A 21 20.75 -5.42 37.32
CA GLY A 21 21.78 -5.25 36.32
C GLY A 21 21.27 -4.45 35.13
N PHE A 22 21.98 -4.57 34.01
CA PHE A 22 21.67 -3.83 32.81
C PHE A 22 21.39 -4.75 31.64
N VAL A 23 20.35 -4.41 30.88
CA VAL A 23 20.03 -5.05 29.60
C VAL A 23 20.45 -4.12 28.47
N LYS A 24 21.13 -4.71 27.48
CA LYS A 24 21.58 -4.01 26.28
C LYS A 24 20.42 -3.81 25.31
N VAL A 25 20.10 -2.55 25.01
CA VAL A 25 19.17 -2.12 23.97
C VAL A 25 20.00 -1.55 22.82
N GLY A 26 20.24 -2.37 21.79
CA GLY A 26 21.02 -1.96 20.63
C GLY A 26 20.25 -1.06 19.66
N ARG A 27 20.97 -0.20 18.93
CA ARG A 27 20.40 0.75 17.95
C ARG A 27 19.38 1.72 18.56
N ALA A 28 19.63 2.14 19.79
CA ALA A 28 18.79 3.12 20.46
C ALA A 28 19.28 4.54 20.19
N LYS A 29 18.35 5.47 20.04
CA LYS A 29 18.57 6.89 20.25
C LYS A 29 18.94 7.09 21.72
N PRO A 30 20.06 7.73 22.05
CA PRO A 30 20.34 8.15 23.41
C PRO A 30 19.14 8.95 23.97
N PRO A 31 18.75 8.72 25.25
CA PRO A 31 17.79 9.60 25.93
C PRO A 31 18.28 11.05 25.92
N ASP A 32 17.40 11.98 26.30
CA ASP A 32 17.71 13.41 26.37
C ASP A 32 19.10 13.66 27.00
N THR A 33 20.02 14.17 26.19
CA THR A 33 21.43 14.35 26.57
C THR A 33 21.65 15.62 27.37
N SER A 34 20.67 16.54 27.42
CA SER A 34 20.76 17.76 28.24
C SER A 34 20.82 17.46 29.75
N VAL A 35 20.29 16.31 30.15
CA VAL A 35 20.28 15.81 31.54
C VAL A 35 21.26 14.66 31.78
N ALA A 36 22.06 14.28 30.77
CA ALA A 36 23.04 13.22 30.89
C ALA A 36 24.28 13.70 31.64
N ARG A 37 24.81 12.87 32.53
CA ARG A 37 26.14 13.07 33.12
C ARG A 37 27.19 12.44 32.20
N VAL A 38 28.26 13.19 31.92
CA VAL A 38 29.31 12.77 30.99
C VAL A 38 30.64 12.61 31.74
N ASN A 39 31.29 11.46 31.57
CA ASN A 39 32.65 11.24 32.04
C ASN A 39 33.48 10.52 30.98
N MET A 40 34.39 11.25 30.32
CA MET A 40 35.22 10.72 29.24
C MET A 40 36.42 9.90 29.72
N ASN A 41 36.76 9.94 31.01
CA ASN A 41 37.99 9.36 31.55
C ASN A 41 37.82 7.91 32.05
N ILE A 42 36.65 7.32 31.82
CA ILE A 42 36.29 5.98 32.27
C ILE A 42 35.82 5.13 31.10
N SER A 43 36.01 3.81 31.20
CA SER A 43 35.48 2.87 30.21
C SER A 43 33.99 2.65 30.39
N VAL A 44 33.36 2.03 29.39
CA VAL A 44 31.95 1.64 29.45
C VAL A 44 31.69 0.62 30.57
N GLU A 45 32.66 -0.24 30.89
CA GLU A 45 32.60 -1.17 32.02
C GLU A 45 32.71 -0.44 33.35
N ALA A 46 33.63 0.53 33.46
CA ALA A 46 33.72 1.37 34.66
C ALA A 46 32.46 2.23 34.86
N CYS A 47 31.84 2.68 33.76
CA CYS A 47 30.56 3.39 33.74
C CYS A 47 29.42 2.54 34.32
N ARG A 48 29.41 1.23 34.03
CA ARG A 48 28.47 0.28 34.61
C ARG A 48 28.59 0.24 36.13
N GLU A 49 29.80 0.05 36.63
CA GLU A 49 30.05 -0.06 38.07
C GLU A 49 29.69 1.25 38.79
N GLU A 50 29.98 2.40 38.20
CA GLU A 50 29.61 3.70 38.77
C GLU A 50 28.08 3.89 38.81
N CYS A 51 27.38 3.49 37.75
CA CYS A 51 25.92 3.53 37.69
C CYS A 51 25.25 2.53 38.67
N LEU A 52 25.89 1.40 38.99
CA LEU A 52 25.38 0.47 40.01
C LEU A 52 25.41 1.09 41.41
N LYS A 53 26.43 1.90 41.74
CA LYS A 53 26.59 2.54 43.05
C LYS A 53 25.48 3.54 43.37
N GLU A 54 24.93 4.20 42.35
CA GLU A 54 23.85 5.18 42.52
C GLU A 54 22.49 4.59 42.12
N CYS A 55 21.58 4.38 43.07
CA CYS A 55 20.22 3.89 42.79
C CYS A 55 19.38 4.80 41.88
N SER A 56 19.75 6.08 41.77
CA SER A 56 19.10 7.02 40.87
C SER A 56 19.44 6.77 39.40
N CYS A 57 20.57 6.09 39.13
CA CYS A 57 21.01 5.78 37.78
C CYS A 57 20.09 4.76 37.12
N SER A 58 19.47 5.17 36.01
CA SER A 58 18.47 4.37 35.27
C SER A 58 19.04 3.77 33.98
N GLY A 59 20.19 4.23 33.52
CA GLY A 59 20.90 3.63 32.39
C GLY A 59 22.17 4.37 32.01
N TYR A 60 22.99 3.75 31.16
CA TYR A 60 24.22 4.32 30.66
C TYR A 60 24.51 3.93 29.19
N ALA A 61 25.39 4.67 28.54
CA ALA A 61 25.89 4.41 27.19
C ALA A 61 27.35 4.87 27.07
N ALA A 62 28.03 4.48 25.98
CA ALA A 62 29.35 5.02 25.68
C ALA A 62 29.25 6.53 25.35
N ALA A 63 30.28 7.33 25.62
CA ALA A 63 30.27 8.73 25.18
C ALA A 63 30.89 8.90 23.77
N ASN A 64 31.79 8.00 23.39
CA ASN A 64 32.40 7.95 22.07
C ASN A 64 32.04 6.64 21.35
N VAL A 65 31.42 6.75 20.17
CA VAL A 65 31.00 5.60 19.34
C VAL A 65 32.04 5.28 18.24
N SER A 66 32.99 6.19 18.00
CA SER A 66 34.09 6.00 17.05
C SER A 66 35.37 5.52 17.76
N GLY A 67 35.58 4.19 17.78
CA GLY A 67 36.79 3.54 18.31
C GLY A 67 36.70 3.17 19.80
N SER A 68 37.09 1.93 20.12
CA SER A 68 37.23 1.26 21.44
C SER A 68 36.15 1.45 22.53
N GLY A 69 35.11 2.26 22.32
CA GLY A 69 34.07 2.56 23.31
C GLY A 69 34.63 3.25 24.54
N SER A 70 35.13 4.49 24.40
CA SER A 70 35.61 5.28 25.55
C SER A 70 34.58 6.30 26.03
N GLY A 71 34.61 6.59 27.33
CA GLY A 71 33.72 7.54 27.99
C GLY A 71 32.33 6.99 28.33
N CYS A 72 31.69 7.67 29.25
CA CYS A 72 30.44 7.28 29.91
C CYS A 72 29.41 8.40 29.79
N LEU A 73 28.22 8.04 29.32
CA LEU A 73 27.01 8.83 29.45
C LEU A 73 26.10 8.09 30.44
N SER A 74 25.70 8.72 31.54
CA SER A 74 24.75 8.13 32.50
C SER A 74 23.54 9.03 32.71
N TRP A 75 22.38 8.39 32.88
CA TRP A 75 21.11 9.07 33.13
C TRP A 75 20.59 8.69 34.51
N HIS A 76 20.21 9.71 35.27
CA HIS A 76 19.68 9.56 36.62
C HIS A 76 18.24 10.09 36.64
N GLY A 77 17.27 9.22 36.94
CA GLY A 77 15.85 9.53 36.71
C GLY A 77 15.30 8.94 35.40
N ASP A 78 14.17 9.44 34.93
CA ASP A 78 13.42 8.82 33.83
C ASP A 78 14.13 8.98 32.48
N LEU A 79 14.15 7.89 31.70
CA LEU A 79 14.72 7.90 30.35
C LEU A 79 13.68 8.45 29.36
N VAL A 80 13.75 9.75 29.09
CA VAL A 80 12.86 10.44 28.16
C VAL A 80 13.47 10.48 26.75
N ASP A 81 12.61 10.43 25.72
CA ASP A 81 13.00 10.54 24.29
C ASP A 81 13.89 9.41 23.75
N THR A 82 13.71 8.17 24.28
CA THR A 82 14.35 6.96 23.73
C THR A 82 13.53 6.34 22.59
N ARG A 83 14.20 6.02 21.47
CA ARG A 83 13.60 5.31 20.32
C ARG A 83 14.59 4.31 19.72
N VAL A 84 14.13 3.17 19.22
CA VAL A 84 14.99 2.19 18.52
C VAL A 84 14.86 2.38 17.02
N PHE A 85 15.99 2.45 16.30
CA PHE A 85 16.02 2.62 14.86
C PHE A 85 16.42 1.33 14.11
N PRO A 86 15.95 1.12 12.87
CA PRO A 86 16.34 -0.03 12.05
C PRO A 86 17.84 -0.02 11.68
N GLU A 87 18.37 1.16 11.39
CA GLU A 87 19.76 1.42 11.01
C GLU A 87 20.27 2.67 11.73
N GLY A 88 21.54 2.66 12.16
CA GLY A 88 22.11 3.69 13.03
C GLY A 88 21.63 3.59 14.49
N GLY A 89 22.21 4.43 15.36
CA GLY A 89 21.94 4.44 16.80
C GLY A 89 23.05 3.79 17.63
N GLN A 90 22.94 3.92 18.94
CA GLN A 90 23.96 3.54 19.90
C GLN A 90 23.45 2.46 20.85
N ASP A 91 24.37 1.68 21.43
CA ASP A 91 24.06 0.74 22.50
C ASP A 91 23.73 1.48 23.80
N LEU A 92 22.48 1.35 24.26
CA LEU A 92 22.00 1.86 25.54
C LEU A 92 21.83 0.71 26.53
N TYR A 93 22.35 0.86 27.73
CA TYR A 93 22.26 -0.13 28.81
C TYR A 93 21.25 0.37 29.84
N VAL A 94 20.09 -0.28 29.93
CA VAL A 94 18.99 0.14 30.81
C VAL A 94 18.97 -0.72 32.08
N ARG A 95 18.85 -0.08 33.25
CA ARG A 95 18.81 -0.78 34.53
C ARG A 95 17.49 -1.53 34.68
N VAL A 96 17.58 -2.79 35.06
CA VAL A 96 16.43 -3.67 35.28
C VAL A 96 16.63 -4.52 36.53
N ASP A 97 15.54 -5.04 37.09
CA ASP A 97 15.58 -5.95 38.23
C ASP A 97 16.17 -7.33 37.88
N ALA A 98 16.49 -8.12 38.92
CA ALA A 98 17.10 -9.44 38.80
C ALA A 98 16.27 -10.45 37.98
N ILE A 99 14.92 -10.36 38.03
CA ILE A 99 14.03 -11.27 37.31
C ILE A 99 14.14 -10.98 35.81
N THR A 100 13.98 -9.70 35.45
CA THR A 100 14.09 -9.22 34.07
C THR A 100 15.48 -9.51 33.48
N LEU A 101 16.54 -9.42 34.29
CA LEU A 101 17.91 -9.75 33.88
C LEU A 101 18.06 -11.26 33.55
N ALA A 102 17.49 -12.13 34.39
CA ALA A 102 17.55 -13.58 34.20
C ALA A 102 16.76 -14.06 32.97
N GLU A 103 15.62 -13.44 32.66
CA GLU A 103 14.84 -13.75 31.46
C GLU A 103 15.59 -13.41 30.17
N ASN A 104 16.25 -12.26 30.12
CA ASN A 104 17.04 -11.83 28.97
C ASN A 104 18.22 -12.78 28.69
N GLN A 105 18.86 -13.33 29.72
CA GLN A 105 19.92 -14.32 29.56
C GLN A 105 19.42 -15.68 29.00
N LYS A 106 18.16 -16.05 29.28
CA LYS A 106 17.56 -17.28 28.70
C LYS A 106 17.28 -17.11 27.20
N GLN A 107 16.80 -15.94 26.76
CA GLN A 107 16.56 -15.65 25.35
C GLN A 107 17.84 -15.68 24.50
N SER A 108 18.96 -15.16 25.01
CA SER A 108 20.23 -15.16 24.28
C SER A 108 20.82 -16.57 24.11
N LYS A 109 20.65 -17.46 25.09
CA LYS A 109 21.05 -18.88 24.99
C LYS A 109 20.20 -19.67 23.99
N GLY A 110 18.90 -19.35 23.88
CA GLY A 110 18.00 -19.94 22.87
C GLY A 110 18.38 -19.61 21.42
N PHE A 111 19.10 -18.52 21.19
CA PHE A 111 19.60 -18.13 19.86
C PHE A 111 20.84 -18.94 19.43
N LEU A 112 21.71 -19.32 20.38
CA LEU A 112 22.90 -20.15 20.11
C LEU A 112 22.53 -21.60 19.75
N ALA A 113 21.51 -22.18 20.38
CA ALA A 113 21.00 -23.51 20.02
C ALA A 113 20.46 -23.59 18.58
N LYS A 114 19.95 -22.48 18.03
CA LYS A 114 19.44 -22.41 16.65
C LYS A 114 20.55 -22.45 15.58
N LYS A 115 21.78 -22.04 15.90
CA LYS A 115 22.91 -22.09 14.95
C LYS A 115 23.31 -23.54 14.62
N GLY A 116 23.28 -24.44 15.61
CA GLY A 116 23.53 -25.86 15.38
C GLY A 116 22.48 -26.50 14.47
N MET A 117 21.21 -26.17 14.66
CA MET A 117 20.11 -26.65 13.82
C MET A 117 20.19 -26.13 12.37
N MET A 118 20.59 -24.86 12.18
CA MET A 118 20.78 -24.29 10.84
C MET A 118 21.94 -24.94 10.08
N ALA A 119 23.04 -25.31 10.75
CA ALA A 119 24.15 -26.01 10.11
C ALA A 119 23.73 -27.41 9.60
N VAL A 120 22.92 -28.15 10.37
CA VAL A 120 22.41 -29.47 9.97
C VAL A 120 21.47 -29.38 8.75
N LEU A 121 20.60 -28.36 8.70
CA LEU A 121 19.71 -28.13 7.56
C LEU A 121 20.46 -27.76 6.28
N VAL A 122 21.53 -26.96 6.39
CA VAL A 122 22.36 -26.58 5.24
C VAL A 122 23.10 -27.79 4.67
N VAL A 123 23.68 -28.64 5.53
CA VAL A 123 24.36 -29.87 5.09
C VAL A 123 23.37 -30.87 4.48
N GLY A 124 22.16 -31.00 5.02
CA GLY A 124 21.11 -31.81 4.43
C GLY A 124 20.70 -31.32 3.04
N ALA A 125 20.51 -30.01 2.88
CA ALA A 125 20.12 -29.41 1.61
C ALA A 125 21.19 -29.54 0.52
N THR A 126 22.49 -29.43 0.87
CA THR A 126 23.57 -29.60 -0.11
C THR A 126 23.67 -31.04 -0.61
N VAL A 127 23.48 -32.03 0.27
CA VAL A 127 23.45 -33.46 -0.13
C VAL A 127 22.26 -33.72 -1.07
N ILE A 128 21.07 -33.20 -0.74
CA ILE A 128 19.88 -33.35 -1.59
C ILE A 128 20.09 -32.70 -2.96
N MET A 129 20.67 -31.50 -3.02
CA MET A 129 20.97 -30.82 -4.28
C MET A 129 21.95 -31.62 -5.16
N VAL A 130 22.98 -32.23 -4.57
CA VAL A 130 23.92 -33.10 -5.31
C VAL A 130 23.22 -34.36 -5.83
N LEU A 131 22.32 -34.96 -5.06
CA LEU A 131 21.51 -36.10 -5.52
C LEU A 131 20.55 -35.72 -6.65
N LEU A 132 19.93 -34.55 -6.60
CA LEU A 132 19.07 -34.05 -7.68
C LEU A 132 19.85 -33.73 -8.96
N VAL A 133 21.04 -33.15 -8.84
CA VAL A 133 21.90 -32.86 -10.01
C VAL A 133 22.43 -34.15 -10.63
N SER A 134 22.87 -35.12 -9.81
CA SER A 134 23.36 -36.41 -10.32
C SER A 134 22.27 -37.24 -10.98
N THR A 135 21.05 -37.28 -10.41
CA THR A 135 19.89 -37.94 -11.03
C THR A 135 19.45 -37.23 -12.31
N PHE A 136 19.41 -35.90 -12.35
CA PHE A 136 19.12 -35.13 -13.55
C PHE A 136 20.16 -35.37 -14.65
N TRP A 137 21.44 -35.44 -14.30
CA TRP A 137 22.52 -35.77 -15.24
C TRP A 137 22.38 -37.20 -15.77
N PHE A 138 22.02 -38.16 -14.92
CA PHE A 138 21.75 -39.55 -15.33
C PHE A 138 20.51 -39.67 -16.24
N LEU A 139 19.44 -38.92 -15.94
CA LEU A 139 18.25 -38.83 -16.79
C LEU A 139 18.57 -38.20 -18.15
N ARG A 140 19.37 -37.13 -18.19
CA ARG A 140 19.85 -36.54 -19.45
C ARG A 140 20.75 -37.49 -20.24
N LYS A 141 21.60 -38.27 -19.58
CA LYS A 141 22.42 -39.31 -20.22
C LYS A 141 21.54 -40.44 -20.80
N LYS A 142 20.45 -40.81 -20.12
CA LYS A 142 19.45 -41.78 -20.61
C LYS A 142 18.63 -41.24 -21.79
N MET A 143 18.28 -39.93 -21.78
CA MET A 143 17.56 -39.29 -22.89
C MET A 143 18.42 -39.09 -24.15
N LYS A 144 19.75 -38.89 -24.01
CA LYS A 144 20.67 -38.87 -25.17
C LYS A 144 20.91 -40.25 -25.80
N GLY A 145 20.52 -41.35 -25.13
CA GLY A 145 20.64 -42.72 -25.64
C GLY A 145 19.41 -43.28 -26.37
N ARG A 146 18.33 -42.51 -26.51
CA ARG A 146 17.10 -42.92 -27.24
C ARG A 146 16.67 -41.82 -28.22
N GLY A 147 17.51 -41.57 -29.22
CA GLY A 147 17.12 -40.81 -30.41
C GLY A 147 16.72 -41.75 -31.54
N ARG A 148 15.47 -42.25 -31.57
CA ARG A 148 14.74 -42.67 -32.79
C ARG A 148 13.32 -43.17 -32.47
N GLN A 149 12.35 -42.65 -33.25
CA GLN A 149 10.91 -43.01 -33.33
C GLN A 149 10.10 -42.71 -32.04
N ASN A 150 8.96 -42.00 -32.05
CA ASN A 150 7.82 -42.13 -32.95
C ASN A 150 6.88 -40.90 -32.93
N LYS A 151 6.02 -40.92 -33.95
CA LYS A 151 4.99 -39.98 -34.43
C LYS A 151 3.66 -40.10 -33.66
N MET A 152 2.89 -38.99 -33.64
CA MET A 152 1.40 -38.84 -33.53
C MET A 152 0.59 -39.64 -32.49
N LEU A 153 -0.30 -38.93 -31.77
CA LEU A 153 -1.77 -39.04 -31.78
C LEU A 153 -2.36 -38.84 -30.36
N TYR A 154 -3.12 -37.75 -30.14
CA TYR A 154 -4.43 -37.87 -29.48
C TYR A 154 -5.29 -36.62 -29.74
N ASN A 155 -6.38 -36.83 -30.49
CA ASN A 155 -7.56 -35.97 -30.43
C ASN A 155 -8.33 -36.29 -29.15
N SER A 156 -8.84 -35.29 -28.43
CA SER A 156 -10.18 -35.37 -27.83
C SER A 156 -10.76 -34.01 -27.45
N ARG A 157 -12.09 -33.96 -27.54
CA ARG A 157 -13.08 -32.88 -27.52
C ARG A 157 -13.04 -31.88 -26.34
N PRO A 158 -13.71 -30.71 -26.51
CA PRO A 158 -13.88 -29.69 -25.47
C PRO A 158 -14.93 -30.14 -24.45
N GLY A 159 -14.67 -29.84 -23.18
CA GLY A 159 -15.54 -30.17 -22.07
C GLY A 159 -14.74 -30.74 -20.91
N ALA A 160 -14.06 -29.86 -20.16
CA ALA A 160 -13.51 -30.24 -18.87
C ALA A 160 -13.91 -29.16 -17.85
N THR A 161 -14.89 -29.54 -17.06
CA THR A 161 -15.34 -28.94 -15.80
C THR A 161 -14.17 -28.91 -14.81
N TRP A 162 -13.47 -27.79 -14.70
CA TRP A 162 -12.44 -27.55 -13.67
C TRP A 162 -12.96 -26.61 -12.57
N TRP A 163 -14.05 -26.97 -11.90
CA TRP A 163 -14.63 -26.17 -10.81
C TRP A 163 -15.37 -27.01 -9.74
N GLN A 164 -14.76 -28.06 -9.19
CA GLN A 164 -15.14 -28.66 -7.89
C GLN A 164 -13.81 -29.13 -7.26
N ASP A 165 -13.39 -28.73 -6.05
CA ASP A 165 -14.10 -28.83 -4.78
C ASP A 165 -13.75 -27.70 -3.79
N SER A 166 -14.75 -27.21 -3.07
CA SER A 166 -14.62 -26.81 -1.67
C SER A 166 -15.82 -27.40 -0.92
N PRO A 167 -15.64 -28.00 0.26
CA PRO A 167 -16.68 -28.78 0.91
C PRO A 167 -17.70 -27.83 1.54
N GLY A 168 -18.91 -27.81 1.00
CA GLY A 168 -20.07 -27.20 1.64
C GLY A 168 -20.81 -26.17 0.79
N ALA A 169 -21.52 -26.62 -0.25
CA ALA A 169 -22.69 -25.90 -0.75
C ALA A 169 -23.66 -26.93 -1.34
N LYS A 170 -24.85 -27.00 -0.72
CA LYS A 170 -25.96 -27.84 -1.17
C LYS A 170 -26.47 -27.37 -2.54
N GLU A 171 -26.96 -28.35 -3.29
CA GLU A 171 -27.54 -28.25 -4.62
C GLU A 171 -28.57 -27.13 -4.81
N ARG A 172 -28.69 -26.70 -6.08
CA ARG A 172 -29.82 -26.05 -6.77
C ARG A 172 -29.60 -24.58 -7.17
N ASP A 173 -29.34 -24.30 -8.46
CA ASP A 173 -30.37 -24.08 -9.49
C ASP A 173 -29.72 -23.95 -10.88
N GLU A 174 -30.19 -24.74 -11.85
CA GLU A 174 -29.87 -24.64 -13.27
C GLU A 174 -30.72 -23.54 -13.92
N SER A 175 -30.18 -22.35 -14.10
CA SER A 175 -30.56 -21.41 -15.17
C SER A 175 -29.74 -20.14 -15.12
N THR A 176 -28.48 -20.20 -15.50
CA THR A 176 -27.79 -19.01 -15.96
C THR A 176 -26.82 -19.44 -17.05
N THR A 177 -27.08 -18.99 -18.27
CA THR A 177 -26.23 -19.18 -19.45
C THR A 177 -24.84 -18.61 -19.17
N ASN A 178 -23.99 -19.40 -18.52
CA ASN A 178 -22.59 -19.09 -18.28
C ASN A 178 -21.87 -19.12 -19.63
N SER A 179 -21.41 -17.97 -20.09
CA SER A 179 -20.49 -17.93 -21.21
C SER A 179 -19.19 -18.59 -20.76
N GLU A 180 -18.97 -19.83 -21.19
CA GLU A 180 -17.78 -20.59 -20.84
C GLU A 180 -16.54 -19.82 -21.28
N LEU A 181 -15.67 -19.50 -20.33
CA LEU A 181 -14.38 -18.88 -20.60
C LEU A 181 -13.58 -19.78 -21.55
N GLN A 182 -13.17 -19.26 -22.71
CA GLN A 182 -12.38 -20.03 -23.66
C GLN A 182 -10.92 -20.14 -23.18
N PHE A 183 -10.35 -21.34 -23.26
CA PHE A 183 -8.91 -21.54 -23.04
C PHE A 183 -8.17 -21.58 -24.37
N PHE A 184 -7.09 -20.81 -24.47
CA PHE A 184 -6.22 -20.76 -25.65
C PHE A 184 -4.89 -21.46 -25.36
N ASP A 185 -4.39 -22.23 -26.32
CA ASP A 185 -3.03 -22.76 -26.27
C ASP A 185 -1.99 -21.64 -26.41
N LEU A 186 -0.88 -21.76 -25.68
CA LEU A 186 0.21 -20.77 -25.72
C LEU A 186 0.71 -20.53 -27.15
N ASN A 187 0.81 -21.58 -27.96
CA ASN A 187 1.27 -21.47 -29.35
C ASN A 187 0.36 -20.56 -30.19
N THR A 188 -0.95 -20.62 -29.96
CA THR A 188 -1.93 -19.76 -30.64
C THR A 188 -1.71 -18.30 -30.28
N ILE A 189 -1.48 -18.01 -29.00
CA ILE A 189 -1.23 -16.64 -28.52
C ILE A 189 0.13 -16.11 -28.99
N VAL A 190 1.16 -16.96 -28.98
CA VAL A 190 2.50 -16.63 -29.51
C VAL A 190 2.42 -16.31 -31.00
N ALA A 191 1.71 -17.11 -31.79
CA ALA A 191 1.52 -16.83 -33.21
C ALA A 191 0.73 -15.53 -33.43
N ALA A 192 -0.38 -15.35 -32.70
CA ALA A 192 -1.24 -14.18 -32.82
C ALA A 192 -0.53 -12.85 -32.50
N THR A 193 0.44 -12.87 -31.60
CA THR A 193 1.18 -11.67 -31.13
C THR A 193 2.54 -11.49 -31.82
N ASN A 194 2.88 -12.33 -32.80
CA ASN A 194 4.21 -12.40 -33.41
C ASN A 194 5.31 -12.55 -32.33
N ASN A 195 5.18 -13.59 -31.51
CA ASN A 195 6.07 -13.90 -30.39
C ASN A 195 6.20 -12.76 -29.37
N PHE A 196 5.10 -12.07 -29.07
CA PHE A 196 5.08 -10.89 -28.19
C PHE A 196 6.08 -9.81 -28.63
N SER A 197 6.10 -9.50 -29.94
CA SER A 197 6.96 -8.44 -30.49
C SER A 197 6.69 -7.10 -29.79
N SER A 198 7.76 -6.34 -29.51
CA SER A 198 7.64 -4.98 -28.95
C SER A 198 6.91 -4.01 -29.89
N GLU A 199 6.91 -4.28 -31.21
CA GLU A 199 6.14 -3.51 -32.18
C GLU A 199 4.62 -3.63 -31.97
N ASN A 200 4.19 -4.73 -31.35
CA ASN A 200 2.79 -4.97 -31.01
C ASN A 200 2.47 -4.55 -29.56
N GLU A 201 3.41 -4.00 -28.80
CA GLU A 201 3.13 -3.58 -27.40
C GLU A 201 2.22 -2.35 -27.39
N LEU A 202 0.98 -2.52 -26.91
CA LEU A 202 0.00 -1.45 -26.76
C LEU A 202 0.23 -0.64 -25.47
N GLY A 203 0.87 -1.25 -24.48
CA GLY A 203 1.22 -0.58 -23.23
C GLY A 203 1.78 -1.51 -22.17
N ARG A 204 2.43 -0.92 -21.17
CA ARG A 204 3.02 -1.63 -20.04
C ARG A 204 2.57 -1.01 -18.73
N GLY A 205 2.08 -1.86 -17.82
CA GLY A 205 1.72 -1.47 -16.45
C GLY A 205 2.47 -2.28 -15.40
N GLY A 206 2.19 -2.02 -14.13
CA GLY A 206 2.80 -2.76 -13.00
C GLY A 206 2.51 -4.27 -13.00
N PHE A 207 1.47 -4.69 -13.72
CA PHE A 207 1.00 -6.08 -13.77
C PHE A 207 1.35 -6.80 -15.07
N GLY A 208 2.15 -6.19 -15.96
CA GLY A 208 2.59 -6.79 -17.21
C GLY A 208 2.40 -5.89 -18.43
N SER A 209 2.62 -6.47 -19.61
CA SER A 209 2.52 -5.80 -20.91
C SER A 209 1.30 -6.27 -21.66
N VAL A 210 0.66 -5.35 -22.40
CA VAL A 210 -0.47 -5.64 -23.28
C VAL A 210 0.01 -5.56 -24.71
N TYR A 211 -0.30 -6.58 -25.51
CA TYR A 211 0.10 -6.70 -26.91
C TYR A 211 -1.13 -6.74 -27.82
N LYS A 212 -1.05 -6.10 -28.98
CA LYS A 212 -1.97 -6.32 -30.09
C LYS A 212 -1.69 -7.69 -30.69
N GLY A 213 -2.74 -8.45 -30.98
CA GLY A 213 -2.62 -9.70 -31.72
C GLY A 213 -3.78 -9.90 -32.67
N GLN A 214 -3.65 -10.86 -33.57
CA GLN A 214 -4.71 -11.28 -34.47
C GLN A 214 -4.83 -12.80 -34.46
N LEU A 215 -6.03 -13.30 -34.15
CA LEU A 215 -6.32 -14.73 -34.22
C LEU A 215 -6.38 -15.19 -35.68
N TYR A 216 -6.27 -16.51 -35.91
CA TYR A 216 -6.31 -17.13 -37.24
C TYR A 216 -7.60 -16.84 -38.03
N ASN A 217 -8.70 -16.55 -37.33
CA ASN A 217 -9.98 -16.15 -37.92
C ASN A 217 -10.04 -14.66 -38.30
N GLY A 218 -8.92 -13.92 -38.17
CA GLY A 218 -8.82 -12.49 -38.46
C GLY A 218 -9.25 -11.57 -37.31
N GLN A 219 -9.78 -12.13 -36.20
CA GLN A 219 -10.22 -11.34 -35.06
C GLN A 219 -9.03 -10.68 -34.34
N GLU A 220 -9.04 -9.35 -34.27
CA GLU A 220 -8.07 -8.60 -33.47
C GLU A 220 -8.35 -8.79 -31.96
N ILE A 221 -7.27 -8.96 -31.20
CA ILE A 221 -7.30 -9.18 -29.76
C ILE A 221 -6.24 -8.34 -29.05
N ALA A 222 -6.48 -8.03 -27.78
CA ALA A 222 -5.48 -7.49 -26.86
C ALA A 222 -5.06 -8.59 -25.89
N VAL A 223 -3.77 -8.90 -25.84
CA VAL A 223 -3.20 -9.97 -25.01
C VAL A 223 -2.41 -9.36 -23.87
N LYS A 224 -2.92 -9.47 -22.65
CA LYS A 224 -2.19 -9.08 -21.42
C LYS A 224 -1.28 -10.22 -20.98
N LYS A 225 0.04 -10.03 -21.13
CA LYS A 225 1.07 -10.94 -20.64
C LYS A 225 1.58 -10.45 -19.29
N LEU A 226 1.38 -11.27 -18.26
CA LEU A 226 1.81 -10.95 -16.91
C LEU A 226 3.34 -11.04 -16.76
N SER A 227 3.88 -10.20 -15.89
CA SER A 227 5.31 -10.24 -15.54
C SER A 227 5.62 -11.39 -14.58
N LYS A 228 6.71 -12.13 -14.87
CA LYS A 228 7.21 -13.24 -14.03
C LYS A 228 7.72 -12.78 -12.66
N ASP A 229 8.16 -11.52 -12.56
CA ASP A 229 8.84 -10.97 -11.37
C ASP A 229 7.88 -10.30 -10.38
N SER A 230 6.56 -10.35 -10.65
CA SER A 230 5.57 -9.80 -9.73
C SER A 230 5.24 -10.83 -8.64
N GLY A 231 5.78 -10.64 -7.44
CA GLY A 231 5.42 -11.44 -6.27
C GLY A 231 3.91 -11.43 -5.91
N GLN A 232 3.12 -10.62 -6.63
CA GLN A 232 1.68 -10.41 -6.46
C GLN A 232 0.84 -10.89 -7.67
N GLY A 233 1.45 -11.11 -8.85
CA GLY A 233 0.70 -11.23 -10.11
C GLY A 233 -0.15 -12.48 -10.27
N LYS A 234 0.18 -13.59 -9.58
CA LYS A 234 -0.59 -14.85 -9.70
C LYS A 234 -1.96 -14.78 -9.03
N GLU A 235 -2.02 -14.24 -7.81
CA GLU A 235 -3.28 -14.08 -7.08
C GLU A 235 -4.14 -12.96 -7.70
N GLU A 236 -3.50 -11.88 -8.15
CA GLU A 236 -4.18 -10.78 -8.84
C GLU A 236 -4.74 -11.21 -10.19
N PHE A 237 -3.98 -11.97 -10.99
CA PHE A 237 -4.48 -12.55 -12.24
C PHE A 237 -5.70 -13.42 -12.01
N LYS A 238 -5.65 -14.26 -10.99
CA LYS A 238 -6.72 -15.17 -10.68
C LYS A 238 -7.99 -14.42 -10.26
N ASN A 239 -7.84 -13.40 -9.42
CA ASN A 239 -8.97 -12.54 -9.03
C ASN A 239 -9.52 -11.79 -10.25
N GLU A 240 -8.66 -11.16 -11.05
CA GLU A 240 -9.03 -10.43 -12.26
C GLU A 240 -9.75 -11.34 -13.27
N ALA A 241 -9.20 -12.52 -13.58
CA ALA A 241 -9.80 -13.48 -14.49
C ALA A 241 -11.14 -14.02 -13.97
N THR A 242 -11.23 -14.32 -12.67
CA THR A 242 -12.48 -14.82 -12.05
C THR A 242 -13.57 -13.75 -12.04
N LEU A 243 -13.21 -12.51 -11.75
CA LEU A 243 -14.17 -11.40 -11.70
C LEU A 243 -14.61 -10.99 -13.10
N ILE A 244 -13.68 -10.77 -14.05
CA ILE A 244 -14.03 -10.35 -15.42
C ILE A 244 -14.78 -11.47 -16.16
N ALA A 245 -14.48 -12.75 -15.92
CA ALA A 245 -15.27 -13.85 -16.50
C ALA A 245 -16.73 -13.84 -16.03
N LYS A 246 -16.99 -13.38 -14.80
CA LYS A 246 -18.34 -13.30 -14.20
C LYS A 246 -19.07 -12.00 -14.53
N LEU A 247 -18.36 -10.95 -14.95
CA LEU A 247 -18.91 -9.63 -15.19
C LEU A 247 -19.07 -9.37 -16.69
N GLN A 248 -20.31 -9.49 -17.17
CA GLN A 248 -20.66 -9.19 -18.56
C GLN A 248 -21.56 -7.97 -18.61
N HIS A 249 -20.99 -6.85 -19.04
CA HIS A 249 -21.72 -5.61 -19.17
C HIS A 249 -21.16 -4.81 -20.34
N VAL A 250 -22.00 -4.03 -21.02
CA VAL A 250 -21.60 -3.23 -22.20
C VAL A 250 -20.47 -2.23 -21.90
N ASN A 251 -20.40 -1.75 -20.66
CA ASN A 251 -19.38 -0.80 -20.19
C ASN A 251 -18.18 -1.47 -19.50
N LEU A 252 -18.06 -2.81 -19.57
CA LEU A 252 -16.91 -3.54 -19.03
C LEU A 252 -16.18 -4.27 -20.17
N VAL A 253 -14.85 -4.27 -20.10
CA VAL A 253 -14.03 -5.00 -21.07
C VAL A 253 -14.28 -6.49 -20.91
N ARG A 254 -14.81 -7.13 -21.95
CA ARG A 254 -15.08 -8.57 -21.96
C ARG A 254 -13.79 -9.37 -22.09
N LEU A 255 -13.57 -10.31 -21.17
CA LEU A 255 -12.53 -11.31 -21.31
C LEU A 255 -12.96 -12.37 -22.35
N LEU A 256 -12.21 -12.50 -23.43
CA LEU A 256 -12.46 -13.50 -24.48
C LEU A 256 -12.00 -14.90 -24.05
N GLY A 257 -10.94 -14.98 -23.27
CA GLY A 257 -10.39 -16.24 -22.79
C GLY A 257 -9.05 -16.06 -22.09
N CYS A 258 -8.47 -17.15 -21.62
CA CYS A 258 -7.17 -17.15 -20.96
C CYS A 258 -6.27 -18.30 -21.44
N CYS A 259 -4.97 -18.18 -21.19
CA CYS A 259 -3.98 -19.21 -21.46
C CYS A 259 -3.25 -19.50 -20.15
N ILE A 260 -3.23 -20.76 -19.71
CA ILE A 260 -2.55 -21.22 -18.49
C ILE A 260 -1.57 -22.32 -18.89
N THR A 261 -0.31 -22.22 -18.44
CA THR A 261 0.71 -23.26 -18.63
C THR A 261 0.92 -24.06 -17.33
N GLU A 262 1.22 -25.35 -17.44
CA GLU A 262 1.15 -26.39 -16.37
C GLU A 262 1.94 -26.15 -15.05
N GLU A 263 2.70 -25.06 -14.90
CA GLU A 263 3.48 -24.80 -13.68
C GLU A 263 2.70 -24.09 -12.55
N GLU A 264 1.40 -23.80 -12.71
CA GLU A 264 0.69 -22.90 -11.78
C GLU A 264 -0.65 -23.45 -11.28
N LYS A 265 -0.64 -24.08 -10.09
CA LYS A 265 -1.87 -24.35 -9.31
C LYS A 265 -2.32 -23.06 -8.62
N ILE A 266 -3.60 -22.70 -8.76
CA ILE A 266 -4.14 -21.49 -8.13
C ILE A 266 -5.31 -21.83 -7.20
N ILE A 267 -5.28 -21.37 -5.94
CA ILE A 267 -6.33 -21.54 -4.91
C ILE A 267 -7.25 -20.30 -4.84
N PHE A 268 -8.57 -20.48 -4.65
CA PHE A 268 -9.56 -19.40 -4.58
C PHE A 268 -9.82 -18.98 -3.13
N ARG A 269 -9.82 -17.67 -2.86
CA ARG A 269 -10.33 -17.08 -1.62
C ARG A 269 -11.57 -16.27 -1.96
N GLY A 270 -12.66 -16.48 -1.21
CA GLY A 270 -13.96 -15.89 -1.47
C GLY A 270 -14.04 -14.38 -1.22
N ASN A 271 -15.01 -13.74 -1.88
CA ASN A 271 -15.32 -12.31 -1.81
C ASN A 271 -15.59 -11.82 -0.38
N GLN A 272 -14.99 -10.68 -0.03
CA GLN A 272 -15.35 -9.89 1.14
C GLN A 272 -15.50 -8.44 0.66
N MET A 273 -16.70 -7.86 0.78
CA MET A 273 -17.03 -6.56 0.16
C MET A 273 -16.67 -5.34 1.01
N GLU A 274 -16.32 -5.52 2.28
CA GLU A 274 -15.85 -4.44 3.17
C GLU A 274 -14.90 -5.05 4.20
N GLU A 275 -13.59 -4.79 4.06
CA GLU A 275 -12.58 -5.20 5.04
C GLU A 275 -11.44 -4.19 5.13
N ASN A 276 -10.73 -4.17 6.26
CA ASN A 276 -9.50 -3.43 6.38
C ASN A 276 -8.38 -4.24 5.72
N THR A 277 -7.71 -3.68 4.72
CA THR A 277 -6.52 -4.32 4.16
C THR A 277 -5.27 -3.77 4.84
N ASN A 278 -4.41 -4.67 5.34
CA ASN A 278 -3.07 -4.30 5.79
C ASN A 278 -2.12 -3.96 4.62
N ARG A 279 -2.60 -4.09 3.38
CA ARG A 279 -1.85 -3.86 2.15
C ARG A 279 -2.58 -2.85 1.28
N VAL A 280 -2.09 -1.61 1.29
CA VAL A 280 -2.56 -0.52 0.41
C VAL A 280 -1.88 -0.66 -0.95
N VAL A 281 -2.69 -0.81 -2.01
CA VAL A 281 -2.22 -0.90 -3.40
C VAL A 281 -3.10 -0.02 -4.28
N GLY A 282 -2.50 0.89 -5.02
CA GLY A 282 -3.25 1.72 -5.96
C GLY A 282 -2.38 2.75 -6.64
N THR A 283 -2.95 3.45 -7.61
CA THR A 283 -2.26 4.53 -8.31
C THR A 283 -2.32 5.80 -7.47
N TYR A 284 -1.16 6.35 -7.13
CA TYR A 284 -1.05 7.59 -6.36
C TYR A 284 -1.81 8.73 -7.03
N GLY A 285 -2.49 9.55 -6.23
CA GLY A 285 -3.36 10.63 -6.70
C GLY A 285 -4.81 10.22 -6.97
N TYR A 286 -5.07 8.95 -7.30
CA TYR A 286 -6.43 8.44 -7.49
C TYR A 286 -6.97 7.72 -6.25
N MET A 287 -6.09 7.25 -5.37
CA MET A 287 -6.48 6.64 -4.11
C MET A 287 -7.17 7.66 -3.20
N SER A 288 -8.30 7.27 -2.61
CA SER A 288 -8.97 8.09 -1.60
C SER A 288 -8.11 8.22 -0.32
N PRO A 289 -8.25 9.32 0.44
CA PRO A 289 -7.45 9.55 1.65
C PRO A 289 -7.55 8.42 2.67
N GLU A 290 -8.77 7.94 2.98
CA GLU A 290 -9.01 6.87 3.95
C GLU A 290 -8.41 5.53 3.50
N TYR A 291 -8.39 5.26 2.19
CA TYR A 291 -7.74 4.06 1.67
C TYR A 291 -6.22 4.18 1.75
N ALA A 292 -5.68 5.33 1.35
CA ALA A 292 -4.24 5.57 1.31
C ALA A 292 -3.60 5.63 2.72
N MET A 293 -4.32 6.19 3.69
CA MET A 293 -3.82 6.42 5.05
C MET A 293 -4.13 5.26 6.00
N GLU A 294 -5.32 4.69 5.90
CA GLU A 294 -5.84 3.72 6.89
C GLU A 294 -6.09 2.33 6.29
N GLY A 295 -5.98 2.17 4.97
CA GLY A 295 -6.28 0.89 4.29
C GLY A 295 -7.78 0.55 4.25
N LEU A 296 -8.64 1.56 4.45
CA LEU A 296 -10.10 1.40 4.38
C LEU A 296 -10.57 1.49 2.94
N PHE A 297 -11.00 0.37 2.34
CA PHE A 297 -11.58 0.38 1.00
C PHE A 297 -13.10 0.26 1.06
N SER A 298 -13.77 0.96 0.14
CA SER A 298 -15.22 0.91 0.00
C SER A 298 -15.65 1.29 -1.41
N THR A 299 -16.94 1.16 -1.72
CA THR A 299 -17.51 1.73 -2.95
C THR A 299 -17.31 3.25 -3.03
N LYS A 300 -17.22 3.96 -1.90
CA LYS A 300 -16.94 5.40 -1.83
C LYS A 300 -15.49 5.75 -2.13
N SER A 301 -14.57 4.82 -1.89
CA SER A 301 -13.18 4.96 -2.33
C SER A 301 -13.10 4.94 -3.86
N ASN A 302 -13.91 4.10 -4.53
CA ASN A 302 -14.03 4.09 -5.99
C ASN A 302 -14.69 5.37 -6.54
N VAL A 303 -15.67 5.94 -5.81
CA VAL A 303 -16.28 7.23 -6.17
C VAL A 303 -15.23 8.34 -6.21
N TYR A 304 -14.31 8.37 -5.24
CA TYR A 304 -13.21 9.34 -5.24
C TYR A 304 -12.34 9.21 -6.49
N SER A 305 -11.89 7.98 -6.81
CA SER A 305 -11.09 7.71 -8.01
C SER A 305 -11.82 8.15 -9.29
N PHE A 306 -13.14 7.90 -9.37
CA PHE A 306 -13.98 8.37 -10.47
C PHE A 306 -14.02 9.89 -10.56
N GLY A 307 -14.17 10.59 -9.44
CA GLY A 307 -14.16 12.04 -9.38
C GLY A 307 -12.86 12.64 -9.93
N VAL A 308 -11.71 12.08 -9.55
CA VAL A 308 -10.42 12.47 -10.11
C VAL A 308 -10.40 12.27 -11.62
N LEU A 309 -10.81 11.10 -12.12
CA LEU A 309 -10.87 10.81 -13.56
C LEU A 309 -11.79 11.76 -14.32
N LEU A 310 -12.95 12.10 -13.75
CA LEU A 310 -13.89 13.04 -14.36
C LEU A 310 -13.24 14.42 -14.52
N LEU A 311 -12.53 14.89 -13.49
CA LEU A 311 -11.79 16.16 -13.56
C LEU A 311 -10.61 16.08 -14.54
N GLU A 312 -9.92 14.94 -14.65
CA GLU A 312 -8.89 14.75 -15.69
C GLU A 312 -9.47 14.84 -17.10
N ILE A 313 -10.64 14.24 -17.34
CA ILE A 313 -11.32 14.28 -18.65
C ILE A 313 -11.67 15.72 -19.02
N ILE A 314 -12.24 16.50 -18.10
CA ILE A 314 -12.65 17.90 -18.35
C ILE A 314 -11.45 18.79 -18.63
N THR A 315 -10.36 18.58 -17.88
CA THR A 315 -9.17 19.46 -17.94
C THR A 315 -8.16 19.05 -19.00
N GLY A 316 -8.26 17.82 -19.52
CA GLY A 316 -7.24 17.23 -20.40
C GLY A 316 -5.88 17.03 -19.71
N ARG A 317 -5.81 17.18 -18.38
CA ARG A 317 -4.58 17.14 -17.59
C ARG A 317 -4.55 15.92 -16.70
N LYS A 318 -3.38 15.29 -16.59
CA LYS A 318 -3.17 14.21 -15.62
C LYS A 318 -2.97 14.78 -14.22
N ASN A 319 -3.54 14.14 -13.22
CA ASN A 319 -3.39 14.48 -11.81
C ASN A 319 -1.92 14.40 -11.33
N SER A 320 -1.04 13.70 -12.08
CA SER A 320 0.39 13.63 -11.83
C SER A 320 1.22 14.81 -12.40
N THR A 321 0.63 15.70 -13.21
CA THR A 321 1.37 16.85 -13.75
C THR A 321 1.62 17.86 -12.65
N HIS A 322 2.89 18.01 -12.26
CA HIS A 322 3.32 19.07 -11.35
C HIS A 322 3.03 20.43 -11.99
N TYR A 323 2.26 21.28 -11.31
CA TYR A 323 2.09 22.66 -11.73
C TYR A 323 3.43 23.39 -11.58
N ARG A 324 3.96 23.92 -12.68
CA ARG A 324 5.24 24.67 -12.69
C ARG A 324 5.22 25.88 -11.74
N ASP A 325 4.02 26.43 -11.49
CA ASP A 325 3.86 27.69 -10.74
C ASP A 325 3.47 27.47 -9.27
N ASN A 326 3.08 26.25 -8.87
CA ASN A 326 2.83 25.92 -7.47
C ASN A 326 3.04 24.42 -7.18
N PRO A 327 4.25 24.02 -6.73
CA PRO A 327 4.63 22.61 -6.53
C PRO A 327 3.85 21.90 -5.41
N SER A 328 2.97 22.61 -4.68
CA SER A 328 2.16 22.06 -3.58
C SER A 328 0.72 21.72 -3.97
N MET A 329 0.24 22.17 -5.15
CA MET A 329 -1.15 21.97 -5.56
C MET A 329 -1.29 20.80 -6.53
N ASN A 330 -2.16 19.84 -6.18
CA ASN A 330 -2.61 18.78 -7.07
C ASN A 330 -3.76 19.29 -7.97
N LEU A 331 -4.14 18.51 -9.00
CA LEU A 331 -5.21 18.89 -9.94
C LEU A 331 -6.52 19.24 -9.22
N VAL A 332 -6.90 18.41 -8.25
CA VAL A 332 -8.13 18.60 -7.46
C VAL A 332 -8.13 19.93 -6.70
N GLY A 333 -7.00 20.29 -6.09
CA GLY A 333 -6.86 21.56 -5.38
C GLY A 333 -6.96 22.77 -6.32
N ASN A 334 -6.36 22.68 -7.51
CA ASN A 334 -6.45 23.76 -8.50
C ASN A 334 -7.90 23.95 -9.00
N VAL A 335 -8.58 22.84 -9.34
CA VAL A 335 -10.01 22.88 -9.72
C VAL A 335 -10.84 23.51 -8.60
N TRP A 336 -10.60 23.14 -7.34
CA TRP A 336 -11.33 23.70 -6.20
C TRP A 336 -11.17 25.22 -6.10
N ASN A 337 -9.95 25.74 -6.19
CA ASN A 337 -9.71 27.18 -6.07
C ASN A 337 -10.42 27.96 -7.19
N LEU A 338 -10.34 27.48 -8.43
CA LEU A 338 -11.04 28.11 -9.55
C LEU A 338 -12.56 27.99 -9.41
N TRP A 339 -13.07 26.90 -8.84
CA TRP A 339 -14.49 26.77 -8.52
C TRP A 339 -14.95 27.79 -7.46
N GLU A 340 -14.16 27.99 -6.41
CA GLU A 340 -14.44 28.96 -5.33
C GLU A 340 -14.39 30.41 -5.83
N GLU A 341 -13.54 30.70 -6.83
CA GLU A 341 -13.41 32.01 -7.47
C GLU A 341 -14.40 32.26 -8.62
N ASP A 342 -15.32 31.34 -8.91
CA ASP A 342 -16.25 31.40 -10.06
C ASP A 342 -15.52 31.47 -11.44
N LYS A 343 -14.36 30.80 -11.53
CA LYS A 343 -13.48 30.71 -12.71
C LYS A 343 -13.27 29.27 -13.17
N ALA A 344 -14.19 28.37 -12.85
CA ALA A 344 -14.07 26.94 -13.16
C ALA A 344 -13.90 26.65 -14.66
N LEU A 345 -14.35 27.56 -15.54
CA LEU A 345 -14.22 27.42 -16.99
C LEU A 345 -12.78 27.58 -17.49
N ASP A 346 -11.90 28.25 -16.72
CA ASP A 346 -10.52 28.52 -17.13
C ASP A 346 -9.64 27.26 -17.14
N ILE A 347 -10.08 26.18 -16.49
CA ILE A 347 -9.33 24.92 -16.38
C ILE A 347 -9.70 23.89 -17.46
N ILE A 348 -10.74 24.17 -18.25
CA ILE A 348 -11.21 23.26 -19.29
C ILE A 348 -10.12 23.07 -20.35
N ASP A 349 -10.03 21.86 -20.91
CA ASP A 349 -9.06 21.56 -21.95
C ASP A 349 -9.18 22.53 -23.13
N SER A 350 -8.08 23.24 -23.40
CA SER A 350 -7.94 24.16 -24.52
C SER A 350 -8.16 23.50 -25.88
N SER A 351 -7.94 22.19 -25.99
CA SER A 351 -8.13 21.42 -27.23
C SER A 351 -9.61 21.31 -27.65
N LEU A 352 -10.55 21.57 -26.74
CA LEU A 352 -11.98 21.49 -27.02
C LEU A 352 -12.53 22.71 -27.79
N GLU A 353 -11.73 23.75 -28.05
CA GLU A 353 -12.07 24.91 -28.89
C GLU A 353 -13.47 25.54 -28.61
N LYS A 354 -13.94 25.51 -27.34
CA LYS A 354 -15.29 25.95 -26.91
C LYS A 354 -16.48 25.19 -27.52
N SER A 355 -16.25 23.98 -28.04
CA SER A 355 -17.29 23.11 -28.61
C SER A 355 -18.08 22.30 -27.56
N TYR A 356 -18.43 22.92 -26.43
CA TYR A 356 -19.12 22.24 -25.32
C TYR A 356 -20.25 23.09 -24.71
N PRO A 357 -21.35 22.46 -24.24
CA PRO A 357 -22.36 23.14 -23.43
C PRO A 357 -21.78 23.53 -22.06
N ILE A 358 -21.82 24.83 -21.75
CA ILE A 358 -21.19 25.39 -20.54
C ILE A 358 -21.83 24.83 -19.26
N ASP A 359 -23.15 24.69 -19.25
CA ASP A 359 -23.92 24.17 -18.13
C ASP A 359 -23.60 22.71 -17.84
N GLU A 360 -23.45 21.88 -18.88
CA GLU A 360 -23.05 20.47 -18.72
C GLU A 360 -21.63 20.34 -18.16
N VAL A 361 -20.69 21.19 -18.60
CA VAL A 361 -19.32 21.15 -18.10
C VAL A 361 -19.25 21.61 -16.65
N LEU A 362 -19.88 22.74 -16.29
CA LEU A 362 -19.94 23.19 -14.90
C LEU A 362 -20.59 22.15 -13.99
N ARG A 363 -21.64 21.49 -14.48
CA ARG A 363 -22.27 20.37 -13.78
C ARG A 363 -21.31 19.21 -13.56
N CYS A 364 -20.54 18.82 -14.58
CA CYS A 364 -19.55 17.75 -14.47
C CYS A 364 -18.41 18.12 -13.50
N ILE A 365 -17.96 19.38 -13.49
CA ILE A 365 -16.98 19.89 -12.53
C ILE A 365 -17.54 19.77 -11.10
N GLN A 366 -18.78 20.22 -10.87
CA GLN A 366 -19.44 20.13 -9.57
C GLN A 366 -19.57 18.68 -9.09
N ILE A 367 -19.99 17.76 -9.97
CA ILE A 367 -20.07 16.32 -9.67
C ILE A 367 -18.68 15.77 -9.33
N GLY A 368 -17.64 16.13 -10.10
CA GLY A 368 -16.26 15.77 -9.81
C GLY A 368 -15.82 16.20 -8.41
N LEU A 369 -16.11 17.45 -8.04
CA LEU A 369 -15.83 18.01 -6.72
C LEU A 369 -16.62 17.34 -5.58
N LEU A 370 -17.86 16.92 -5.83
CA LEU A 370 -18.65 16.12 -4.88
C LEU A 370 -18.08 14.71 -4.69
N CYS A 371 -17.46 14.14 -5.73
CA CYS A 371 -16.87 12.81 -5.66
C CYS A 371 -15.54 12.79 -4.89
N VAL A 372 -14.75 13.87 -4.95
CA VAL A 372 -13.41 13.96 -4.33
C VAL A 372 -13.43 14.57 -2.91
N GLN A 373 -14.58 14.55 -2.23
CA GLN A 373 -14.70 15.00 -0.85
C GLN A 373 -13.82 14.17 0.08
N GLU A 374 -13.27 14.79 1.14
CA GLU A 374 -12.36 14.12 2.07
C GLU A 374 -13.05 12.95 2.77
N PHE A 375 -14.21 13.18 3.37
CA PHE A 375 -14.95 12.13 4.07
C PHE A 375 -15.79 11.31 3.09
N ALA A 376 -15.66 9.98 3.17
CA ALA A 376 -16.40 9.05 2.32
C ALA A 376 -17.93 9.20 2.41
N ILE A 377 -18.45 9.63 3.57
CA ILE A 377 -19.88 9.86 3.80
C ILE A 377 -20.44 11.04 3.00
N ASP A 378 -19.60 12.03 2.71
CA ASP A 378 -19.99 13.23 1.97
C ASP A 378 -20.00 13.03 0.46
N ARG A 379 -19.35 11.96 -0.02
CA ARG A 379 -19.35 11.60 -1.44
C ARG A 379 -20.72 11.03 -1.82
N PRO A 380 -21.25 11.28 -3.03
CA PRO A 380 -22.47 10.65 -3.53
C PRO A 380 -22.28 9.13 -3.72
N THR A 381 -23.36 8.39 -4.00
CA THR A 381 -23.25 7.00 -4.47
C THR A 381 -23.07 6.97 -5.98
N MET A 382 -22.51 5.90 -6.56
CA MET A 382 -22.41 5.77 -8.03
C MET A 382 -23.77 5.89 -8.72
N LEU A 383 -24.84 5.38 -8.12
CA LEU A 383 -26.20 5.54 -8.64
C LEU A 383 -26.64 7.01 -8.65
N THR A 384 -26.37 7.73 -7.56
CA THR A 384 -26.63 9.17 -7.47
C THR A 384 -25.84 9.93 -8.53
N ILE A 385 -24.58 9.58 -8.78
CA ILE A 385 -23.74 10.20 -9.82
C ILE A 385 -24.35 10.01 -11.20
N ILE A 386 -24.79 8.79 -11.55
CA ILE A 386 -25.46 8.52 -12.83
C ILE A 386 -26.72 9.38 -12.98
N PHE A 387 -27.53 9.46 -11.92
CA PHE A 387 -28.71 10.31 -11.91
C PHE A 387 -28.38 11.80 -12.08
N MET A 388 -27.32 12.27 -11.42
CA MET A 388 -26.83 13.64 -11.53
C MET A 388 -26.33 13.94 -12.95
N LEU A 389 -25.57 13.03 -13.57
CA LEU A 389 -25.07 13.21 -14.94
C LEU A 389 -26.18 13.18 -16.00
N GLY A 390 -27.20 12.35 -15.81
CA GLY A 390 -28.27 12.16 -16.80
C GLY A 390 -29.45 13.14 -16.72
N ASN A 391 -29.53 13.98 -15.68
CA ASN A 391 -30.68 14.86 -15.43
C ASN A 391 -30.24 16.27 -15.05
N ASN A 392 -31.11 17.26 -15.26
CA ASN A 392 -30.85 18.69 -14.94
C ASN A 392 -31.30 19.11 -13.53
N SER A 393 -31.27 18.19 -12.56
CA SER A 393 -31.65 18.48 -11.17
C SER A 393 -30.64 19.40 -10.49
N ALA A 394 -31.08 20.21 -9.53
CA ALA A 394 -30.18 21.00 -8.69
C ALA A 394 -29.20 20.10 -7.94
N LEU A 395 -27.92 20.49 -7.92
CA LEU A 395 -26.85 19.74 -7.28
C LEU A 395 -26.48 20.35 -5.93
N PRO A 396 -26.09 19.53 -4.93
CA PRO A 396 -25.56 20.04 -3.69
C PRO A 396 -24.21 20.75 -3.92
N PHE A 397 -23.91 21.76 -3.11
CA PHE A 397 -22.61 22.41 -3.14
C PHE A 397 -21.55 21.50 -2.49
N PRO A 398 -20.38 21.31 -3.13
CA PRO A 398 -19.30 20.53 -2.55
C PRO A 398 -18.69 21.27 -1.35
N LYS A 399 -18.15 20.54 -0.37
CA LYS A 399 -17.45 21.13 0.78
C LYS A 399 -15.97 21.32 0.47
N ARG A 400 -15.33 22.26 1.17
CA ARG A 400 -13.91 22.57 1.01
C ARG A 400 -13.04 21.37 1.42
N PRO A 401 -12.16 20.86 0.54
CA PRO A 401 -11.16 19.86 0.91
C PRO A 401 -10.18 20.43 1.94
N THR A 402 -10.01 19.77 3.07
CA THR A 402 -9.14 20.25 4.17
C THR A 402 -7.65 20.34 3.80
N PHE A 403 -7.20 19.59 2.78
CA PHE A 403 -5.80 19.59 2.32
C PHE A 403 -5.35 20.95 1.76
N ILE A 404 -6.27 21.85 1.41
CA ILE A 404 -5.97 23.17 0.85
C ILE A 404 -5.59 24.20 1.96
N SER A 405 -5.84 23.90 3.24
CA SER A 405 -5.70 24.88 4.33
C SER A 405 -4.28 25.09 4.88
N LYS A 406 -3.21 24.55 4.28
CA LYS A 406 -1.85 24.62 4.87
C LYS A 406 -0.84 25.58 4.22
N THR A 407 -1.17 26.36 3.20
CA THR A 407 -0.16 27.14 2.47
C THR A 407 -0.32 28.66 2.43
N THR A 408 -1.25 29.26 3.17
CA THR A 408 -1.31 30.72 3.36
C THR A 408 -1.04 31.13 4.80
N HIS A 409 0.16 30.83 5.29
CA HIS A 409 0.82 31.72 6.25
C HIS A 409 2.13 32.22 5.61
N LYS A 410 2.01 33.24 4.75
CA LYS A 410 3.10 34.21 4.64
C LYS A 410 3.17 34.92 5.98
N GLY A 411 4.37 34.93 6.56
CA GLY A 411 4.61 35.49 7.87
C GLY A 411 4.18 36.94 7.96
N GLU A 412 3.31 37.22 8.91
CA GLU A 412 3.23 38.51 9.57
C GLU A 412 3.30 38.21 11.07
N ASP A 413 4.37 38.69 11.69
CA ASP A 413 4.57 38.69 13.13
C ASP A 413 3.41 39.42 13.80
N LEU A 414 2.60 38.71 14.59
CA LEU A 414 1.65 39.34 15.50
C LEU A 414 1.88 38.82 16.91
N SER A 415 2.61 39.67 17.63
CA SER A 415 2.73 39.72 19.06
C SER A 415 1.35 39.86 19.71
N SER A 416 1.16 39.09 20.78
CA SER A 416 0.44 39.45 22.01
C SER A 416 -0.79 40.37 21.87
N SER A 417 -1.98 39.79 22.01
CA SER A 417 -2.88 40.14 23.12
C SER A 417 -4.12 39.25 23.06
N GLY A 418 -4.38 38.55 24.16
CA GLY A 418 -5.61 37.79 24.31
C GLY A 418 -6.78 38.74 24.50
N GLU A 419 -7.94 38.39 23.96
CA GLU A 419 -9.21 38.51 24.67
C GLU A 419 -10.34 37.77 23.93
N ARG A 420 -10.97 36.87 24.70
CA ARG A 420 -12.41 36.55 24.76
C ARG A 420 -13.17 36.22 23.46
N LEU A 421 -13.51 34.93 23.39
CA LEU A 421 -14.85 34.42 23.04
C LEU A 421 -15.97 35.42 23.36
N LEU A 422 -16.81 35.76 22.37
CA LEU A 422 -18.24 36.02 22.54
C LEU A 422 -18.95 35.96 21.17
N SER A 423 -20.02 35.17 21.12
CA SER A 423 -20.92 34.96 19.98
C SER A 423 -21.73 36.23 19.67
N VAL A 424 -21.88 36.60 18.40
CA VAL A 424 -22.90 37.59 17.98
C VAL A 424 -23.64 37.13 16.71
N ASN A 425 -24.89 36.78 16.97
CA ASN A 425 -26.09 36.53 16.16
C ASN A 425 -26.15 36.78 14.64
N ASN A 426 -26.82 35.82 14.00
CA ASN A 426 -27.41 35.84 12.65
C ASN A 426 -28.30 37.06 12.39
N VAL A 427 -28.22 37.62 11.17
CA VAL A 427 -29.24 38.53 10.61
C VAL A 427 -29.71 37.98 9.26
N THR A 428 -31.02 37.73 9.17
CA THR A 428 -31.76 37.32 7.97
C THR A 428 -32.20 38.58 7.21
N LEU A 429 -31.86 38.68 5.92
CA LEU A 429 -32.34 39.77 5.04
C LEU A 429 -33.56 39.31 4.23
N THR A 430 -34.72 39.92 4.50
CA THR A 430 -35.95 39.74 3.71
C THR A 430 -36.06 40.88 2.70
N LEU A 431 -36.17 40.54 1.41
CA LEU A 431 -36.35 41.50 0.30
C LEU A 431 -37.81 42.00 0.25
N LEU A 432 -38.00 43.33 0.23
CA LEU A 432 -39.28 43.99 -0.06
C LEU A 432 -39.36 44.33 -1.56
N GLN A 433 -40.45 43.95 -2.22
CA GLN A 433 -40.78 44.39 -3.58
C GLN A 433 -41.82 45.52 -3.54
N PRO A 434 -41.68 46.56 -4.39
CA PRO A 434 -42.65 47.64 -4.50
C PRO A 434 -43.80 47.29 -5.46
N ARG A 435 -44.97 47.90 -5.24
CA ARG A 435 -46.11 47.95 -6.18
C ARG A 435 -45.98 49.12 -7.14
#